data_AF-A0A1B9BXX8-F1
#
_entry.id   AF-A0A1B9BXX8-F1
#
_cell.length_a   1.000
_cell.length_b   1.000
_cell.length_c   1.000
_cell.angle_alpha   90.00
_cell.angle_beta   90.00
_cell.angle_gamma   90.00
#
_symmetry.space_group_name_H-M   'P 1'
#
loop_
_entity.id
_entity.type
_entity.pdbx_description
1 polymer ?
#
loop_
_entity_poly.entity_id
_entity_poly.type
_entity_poly.pdbx_seq_one_letter_code
_entity_poly.pdbx_strand_id
1 'polypeptide(L)'
;MPSENQVIHFELFRYQLLPLTRNVQREMFQDERFLAINTVEELKARKNEIFGHVLEDFPSLQYRQAEINHKVDVESPPWFVVEINTQKSLKREKPDFKQERIDTWPHVIAIINNKPDVQIIAVSRNIRAFSSGAVVAKILQENLGRILQRYLLSFQVDALFEKSEFWHLVEEYKNRIISVNFELISPNMANISKGLELDLARLNADTNSHRTDFRLNSLEGSALEINQRNPLLNSLVDYSSEGGGDIALKIKGVRKIIRTSTSVREISIDELSTQNLTPERLEWLFEQFK
;
A
#
# COMPACT_ATOMS: atom_id res chain seq x y z
N MET A 1 24.83 -21.61 -21.44
CA MET A 1 25.18 -20.55 -20.48
C MET A 1 24.15 -20.65 -19.36
N PRO A 2 24.56 -20.74 -18.08
CA PRO A 2 23.59 -20.74 -17.00
C PRO A 2 22.87 -19.38 -17.03
N SER A 3 21.54 -19.41 -17.06
CA SER A 3 20.72 -18.22 -16.87
C SER A 3 21.14 -17.57 -15.56
N GLU A 4 21.59 -16.31 -15.61
CA GLU A 4 21.68 -15.49 -14.40
C GLU A 4 20.31 -15.52 -13.75
N ASN A 5 20.20 -16.08 -12.54
CA ASN A 5 18.96 -16.08 -11.76
C ASN A 5 18.47 -14.64 -11.69
N GLN A 6 17.31 -14.36 -12.29
CA GLN A 6 16.76 -13.02 -12.30
C GLN A 6 16.06 -12.77 -10.96
N VAL A 7 16.66 -11.90 -10.14
CA VAL A 7 16.07 -11.43 -8.89
C VAL A 7 14.90 -10.49 -9.20
N ILE A 8 13.75 -10.74 -8.60
CA ILE A 8 12.56 -9.87 -8.70
C ILE A 8 12.42 -9.11 -7.39
N HIS A 9 12.35 -7.78 -7.47
CA HIS A 9 12.13 -6.89 -6.33
C HIS A 9 10.65 -6.54 -6.22
N PHE A 10 10.07 -6.61 -5.03
CA PHE A 10 8.69 -6.24 -4.73
C PHE A 10 8.65 -5.05 -3.76
N GLU A 11 7.93 -4.00 -4.15
CA GLU A 11 7.56 -2.89 -3.26
C GLU A 11 6.27 -3.26 -2.50
N LEU A 12 6.25 -3.04 -1.18
CA LEU A 12 5.11 -3.41 -0.33
C LEU A 12 4.21 -2.24 0.03
N PHE A 13 2.91 -2.51 -0.04
CA PHE A 13 1.85 -1.57 0.30
C PHE A 13 0.84 -2.24 1.21
N ARG A 14 0.36 -1.54 2.23
CA ARG A 14 -0.78 -1.97 3.02
C ARG A 14 -2.04 -1.33 2.46
N TYR A 15 -3.11 -2.11 2.36
CA TYR A 15 -4.41 -1.58 1.98
C TYR A 15 -5.40 -1.67 3.13
N GLN A 16 -6.39 -0.79 3.06
CA GLN A 16 -7.43 -0.69 4.06
C GLN A 16 -8.81 -0.59 3.41
N LEU A 17 -9.76 -1.27 4.03
CA LEU A 17 -11.16 -1.29 3.65
C LEU A 17 -11.96 -0.63 4.77
N LEU A 18 -12.61 0.48 4.44
CA LEU A 18 -13.21 1.39 5.41
C LEU A 18 -14.67 1.67 5.10
N PRO A 19 -15.60 1.53 6.07
CA PRO A 19 -16.97 1.98 5.88
C PRO A 19 -17.03 3.48 5.54
N LEU A 20 -17.75 3.83 4.48
CA LEU A 20 -18.00 5.22 4.07
C LEU A 20 -19.06 5.91 4.93
N THR A 21 -19.89 5.14 5.62
CA THR A 21 -21.03 5.63 6.41
C THR A 21 -21.22 4.80 7.67
N ARG A 22 -21.81 5.43 8.70
CA ARG A 22 -22.28 4.74 9.91
C ARG A 22 -23.73 4.24 9.79
N ASN A 23 -24.45 4.68 8.77
CA ASN A 23 -25.84 4.33 8.55
C ASN A 23 -25.91 3.45 7.31
N VAL A 24 -25.72 2.15 7.51
CA VAL A 24 -25.86 1.14 6.45
C VAL A 24 -27.35 0.85 6.27
N GLN A 25 -27.83 0.91 5.03
CA GLN A 25 -29.20 0.55 4.66
C GLN A 25 -29.15 -0.49 3.55
N ARG A 26 -30.11 -1.43 3.55
CA ARG A 26 -30.16 -2.54 2.57
C ARG A 26 -30.19 -2.03 1.14
N GLU A 27 -30.97 -0.97 0.92
CA GLU A 27 -31.24 -0.35 -0.36
C GLU A 27 -29.98 0.29 -0.99
N MET A 28 -28.89 0.40 -0.23
CA MET A 28 -27.63 0.94 -0.72
C MET A 28 -26.76 -0.12 -1.43
N PHE A 29 -27.03 -1.41 -1.25
CA PHE A 29 -26.29 -2.48 -1.94
C PHE A 29 -26.96 -2.84 -3.27
N GLN A 30 -26.17 -2.82 -4.34
CA GLN A 30 -26.63 -3.21 -5.68
C GLN A 30 -26.54 -4.74 -5.93
N ASP A 31 -25.83 -5.45 -5.06
CA ASP A 31 -25.53 -6.87 -5.20
C ASP A 31 -26.33 -7.68 -4.17
N GLU A 32 -27.16 -8.61 -4.66
CA GLU A 32 -28.09 -9.38 -3.84
C GLU A 32 -27.40 -10.20 -2.73
N ARG A 33 -26.14 -10.61 -2.94
CA ARG A 33 -25.36 -11.40 -1.98
C ARG A 33 -25.02 -10.64 -0.70
N PHE A 34 -25.07 -9.31 -0.75
CA PHE A 34 -24.71 -8.44 0.36
C PHE A 34 -25.89 -7.66 0.93
N LEU A 35 -27.12 -7.89 0.43
CA LEU A 35 -28.36 -7.27 0.97
C LEU A 35 -28.64 -7.64 2.44
N ALA A 36 -28.05 -8.72 2.93
CA ALA A 36 -28.16 -9.11 4.33
C ALA A 36 -27.41 -8.15 5.28
N ILE A 37 -26.48 -7.32 4.77
CA ILE A 37 -25.68 -6.40 5.58
C ILE A 37 -26.51 -5.16 5.94
N ASN A 38 -26.80 -4.99 7.23
CA ASN A 38 -27.65 -3.92 7.76
C ASN A 38 -26.96 -3.03 8.76
N THR A 39 -25.80 -3.46 9.25
CA THR A 39 -25.03 -2.74 10.27
C THR A 39 -23.62 -2.49 9.78
N VAL A 40 -22.98 -1.49 10.38
CA VAL A 40 -21.56 -1.17 10.10
C VAL A 40 -20.66 -2.30 10.59
N GLU A 41 -21.05 -2.96 11.68
CA GLU A 41 -20.33 -4.08 12.27
C GLU A 41 -20.32 -5.28 11.31
N GLU A 42 -21.47 -5.60 10.70
CA GLU A 42 -21.56 -6.62 9.65
C GLU A 42 -20.74 -6.24 8.41
N LEU A 43 -20.81 -4.97 7.99
CA LEU A 43 -20.02 -4.48 6.86
C LEU A 43 -18.51 -4.60 7.13
N LYS A 44 -18.06 -4.26 8.35
CA LYS A 44 -16.67 -4.43 8.79
C LYS A 44 -16.25 -5.90 8.83
N ALA A 45 -17.13 -6.79 9.28
CA ALA A 45 -16.86 -8.22 9.35
C ALA A 45 -16.75 -8.87 7.95
N ARG A 46 -17.55 -8.40 6.99
CA ARG A 46 -17.60 -8.95 5.62
C ARG A 46 -16.80 -8.17 4.59
N LYS A 47 -16.05 -7.12 4.98
CA LYS A 47 -15.32 -6.25 4.05
C LYS A 47 -14.35 -7.01 3.13
N ASN A 48 -13.65 -8.03 3.64
CA ASN A 48 -12.72 -8.84 2.87
C ASN A 48 -13.45 -9.82 1.94
N GLU A 49 -14.63 -10.31 2.33
CA GLU A 49 -15.48 -11.12 1.44
C GLU A 49 -15.97 -10.29 0.25
N ILE A 50 -16.45 -9.08 0.51
CA ILE A 50 -16.84 -8.11 -0.53
C ILE A 50 -15.65 -7.81 -1.45
N PHE A 51 -14.48 -7.53 -0.87
CA PHE A 51 -13.30 -7.24 -1.67
C PHE A 51 -12.83 -8.44 -2.48
N GLY A 52 -12.89 -9.66 -1.92
CA GLY A 52 -12.59 -10.90 -2.62
C GLY A 52 -13.48 -11.05 -3.85
N HIS A 53 -14.78 -10.80 -3.70
CA HIS A 53 -15.71 -10.79 -4.83
C HIS A 53 -15.34 -9.75 -5.90
N VAL A 54 -14.95 -8.53 -5.50
CA VAL A 54 -14.47 -7.49 -6.45
C VAL A 54 -13.17 -7.90 -7.15
N LEU A 55 -12.34 -8.72 -6.52
CA LEU A 55 -11.10 -9.24 -7.12
C LEU A 55 -11.34 -10.44 -8.03
N GLU A 56 -12.38 -11.25 -7.77
CA GLU A 56 -12.84 -12.32 -8.65
C GLU A 56 -13.38 -11.74 -9.97
N ASP A 57 -14.19 -10.67 -9.91
CA ASP A 57 -14.65 -9.90 -11.06
C ASP A 57 -13.80 -8.63 -11.26
N PHE A 58 -12.50 -8.84 -11.48
CA PHE A 58 -11.52 -7.77 -11.48
C PHE A 58 -11.82 -6.71 -12.57
N PRO A 59 -11.94 -5.42 -12.22
CA PRO A 59 -12.36 -4.40 -13.16
C PRO A 59 -11.25 -4.02 -14.15
N SER A 60 -11.64 -3.51 -15.31
CA SER A 60 -10.72 -2.87 -16.24
C SER A 60 -9.94 -1.73 -15.56
N LEU A 61 -8.62 -1.72 -15.72
CA LEU A 61 -7.76 -0.68 -15.16
C LEU A 61 -7.65 0.50 -16.13
N GLN A 62 -7.90 1.71 -15.62
CA GLN A 62 -7.72 2.95 -16.35
C GLN A 62 -6.72 3.85 -15.63
N TYR A 63 -5.80 4.45 -16.38
CA TYR A 63 -4.87 5.45 -15.85
C TYR A 63 -4.45 6.45 -16.91
N ARG A 64 -4.89 7.70 -16.76
CA ARG A 64 -4.63 8.77 -17.73
C ARG A 64 -5.04 8.32 -19.14
N GLN A 65 -4.15 8.45 -20.12
CA GLN A 65 -4.32 7.98 -21.50
C GLN A 65 -3.53 6.70 -21.78
N ALA A 66 -3.01 6.03 -20.74
CA ALA A 66 -2.22 4.82 -20.93
C ALA A 66 -3.14 3.64 -21.23
N GLU A 67 -2.79 2.87 -22.27
CA GLU A 67 -3.39 1.57 -22.50
C GLU A 67 -2.80 0.57 -21.49
N ILE A 68 -3.68 -0.03 -20.69
CA ILE A 68 -3.34 -0.96 -19.62
C ILE A 68 -4.20 -2.20 -19.78
N ASN A 69 -3.55 -3.36 -19.86
CA ASN A 69 -4.23 -4.65 -19.79
C ASN A 69 -3.79 -5.39 -18.54
N HIS A 70 -4.63 -6.32 -18.09
CA HIS A 70 -4.31 -7.15 -16.96
C HIS A 70 -4.82 -8.58 -17.14
N LYS A 71 -4.22 -9.50 -16.39
CA LYS A 71 -4.68 -10.87 -16.23
C LYS A 71 -4.67 -11.19 -14.73
N VAL A 72 -5.74 -11.79 -14.23
CA VAL A 72 -5.84 -12.20 -12.83
C VAL A 72 -5.83 -13.71 -12.74
N ASP A 73 -5.06 -14.24 -11.80
CA ASP A 73 -5.18 -15.59 -11.31
C ASP A 73 -6.05 -15.58 -10.04
N VAL A 74 -7.20 -16.25 -10.14
CA VAL A 74 -8.25 -16.32 -9.11
C VAL A 74 -8.30 -17.71 -8.48
N GLU A 75 -7.42 -18.64 -8.86
CA GLU A 75 -7.49 -20.03 -8.38
C GLU A 75 -7.00 -20.21 -6.93
N SER A 76 -6.47 -19.14 -6.32
CA SER A 76 -5.82 -19.19 -5.01
C SER A 76 -6.37 -18.23 -3.93
N PRO A 77 -7.69 -18.00 -3.73
CA PRO A 77 -8.16 -17.13 -2.65
C PRO A 77 -7.63 -17.61 -1.28
N PRO A 78 -7.20 -16.72 -0.38
CA PRO A 78 -7.37 -15.26 -0.38
C PRO A 78 -6.28 -14.50 -1.17
N TRP A 79 -5.44 -15.20 -1.93
CA TRP A 79 -4.41 -14.60 -2.76
C TRP A 79 -4.90 -14.33 -4.18
N PHE A 80 -4.60 -13.14 -4.68
CA PHE A 80 -4.90 -12.76 -6.05
C PHE A 80 -3.63 -12.26 -6.71
N VAL A 81 -3.23 -12.88 -7.81
CA VAL A 81 -2.04 -12.50 -8.58
C VAL A 81 -2.50 -11.80 -9.84
N VAL A 82 -2.11 -10.55 -10.01
CA VAL A 82 -2.50 -9.70 -11.13
C VAL A 82 -1.27 -9.34 -11.95
N GLU A 83 -1.18 -9.85 -13.17
CA GLU A 83 -0.20 -9.38 -14.15
C GLU A 83 -0.76 -8.13 -14.83
N ILE A 84 -0.06 -6.99 -14.73
CA ILE A 84 -0.48 -5.70 -15.28
C ILE A 84 0.55 -5.24 -16.29
N ASN A 85 0.14 -5.05 -17.54
CA ASN A 85 1.00 -4.53 -18.59
C ASN A 85 0.51 -3.16 -19.08
N THR A 86 1.42 -2.41 -19.70
CA THR A 86 1.07 -1.14 -20.33
C THR A 86 1.84 -0.95 -21.61
N GLN A 87 1.22 -0.31 -22.60
CA GLN A 87 1.85 -0.04 -23.88
C GLN A 87 2.99 0.98 -23.71
N LYS A 88 4.16 0.64 -24.24
CA LYS A 88 5.34 1.52 -24.32
C LYS A 88 5.92 1.52 -25.72
N SER A 89 6.38 2.68 -26.17
CA SER A 89 7.09 2.80 -27.44
C SER A 89 8.60 2.86 -27.21
N LEU A 90 9.33 1.85 -27.69
CA LEU A 90 10.78 1.81 -27.66
C LEU A 90 11.33 2.42 -28.95
N LYS A 91 12.21 3.40 -28.83
CA LYS A 91 13.00 3.90 -29.97
C LYS A 91 14.23 3.01 -30.13
N ARG A 92 14.33 2.32 -31.28
CA ARG A 92 15.51 1.51 -31.63
C ARG A 92 16.30 2.20 -32.73
N GLU A 93 17.58 2.43 -32.49
CA GLU A 93 18.52 2.90 -33.51
C GLU A 93 18.99 1.70 -34.36
N LYS A 94 18.98 1.88 -35.68
CA LYS A 94 19.45 0.91 -36.66
C LYS A 94 20.93 1.15 -36.99
N PRO A 95 21.63 0.14 -37.57
CA PRO A 95 23.00 0.31 -38.05
C PRO A 95 23.17 1.43 -39.10
N ASP A 96 22.10 1.78 -39.81
CA ASP A 96 22.07 2.92 -40.74
C ASP A 96 21.73 4.26 -40.06
N PHE A 97 21.84 4.33 -38.73
CA PHE A 97 21.51 5.46 -37.87
C PHE A 97 20.06 5.94 -37.95
N LYS A 98 19.16 5.17 -38.58
CA LYS A 98 17.72 5.48 -38.58
C LYS A 98 17.06 5.00 -37.29
N GLN A 99 16.01 5.70 -36.90
CA GLN A 99 15.19 5.34 -35.75
C GLN A 99 13.94 4.61 -36.20
N GLU A 100 13.58 3.53 -35.50
CA GLU A 100 12.24 2.95 -35.58
C GLU A 100 11.57 2.94 -34.20
N ARG A 101 10.24 2.96 -34.22
CA ARG A 101 9.42 2.81 -33.03
C ARG A 101 8.88 1.39 -33.00
N ILE A 102 9.08 0.72 -31.88
CA ILE A 102 8.57 -0.63 -31.61
C ILE A 102 7.66 -0.52 -30.40
N ASP A 103 6.42 -0.96 -30.55
CA ASP A 103 5.50 -1.04 -29.43
C ASP A 103 5.81 -2.29 -28.61
N THR A 104 5.82 -2.11 -27.30
CA THR A 104 6.20 -3.12 -26.31
C THR A 104 5.17 -3.12 -25.17
N TRP A 105 5.05 -4.26 -24.50
CA TRP A 105 4.09 -4.48 -23.43
C TRP A 105 4.77 -5.04 -22.17
N PRO A 106 5.72 -4.29 -21.57
CA PRO A 106 6.31 -4.70 -20.31
C PRO A 106 5.23 -4.78 -19.22
N HIS A 107 5.40 -5.73 -18.30
CA HIS A 107 4.44 -5.99 -17.24
C HIS A 107 5.07 -5.92 -15.85
N VAL A 108 4.21 -5.80 -14.84
CA VAL A 108 4.48 -6.01 -13.42
C VAL A 108 3.53 -7.07 -12.88
N ILE A 109 3.91 -7.69 -11.78
CA ILE A 109 3.08 -8.61 -11.00
C ILE A 109 2.65 -7.87 -9.72
N ALA A 110 1.35 -7.79 -9.47
CA ALA A 110 0.79 -7.33 -8.21
C ALA A 110 0.16 -8.53 -7.48
N ILE A 111 0.64 -8.82 -6.27
CA ILE A 111 0.13 -9.91 -5.42
C ILE A 111 -0.69 -9.28 -4.30
N ILE A 112 -1.98 -9.59 -4.22
CA ILE A 112 -2.90 -9.08 -3.21
C ILE A 112 -3.20 -10.19 -2.22
N ASN A 113 -2.87 -9.96 -0.95
CA ASN A 113 -3.23 -10.83 0.16
C ASN A 113 -4.51 -10.31 0.83
N ASN A 114 -5.63 -10.99 0.57
CA ASN A 114 -6.93 -10.62 1.12
C ASN A 114 -7.28 -11.25 2.47
N LYS A 115 -6.30 -11.82 3.19
CA LYS A 115 -6.50 -12.24 4.58
C LYS A 115 -6.86 -11.02 5.45
N PRO A 116 -7.95 -11.07 6.26
CA PRO A 116 -8.43 -9.93 7.06
C PRO A 116 -7.39 -9.32 8.02
N ASP A 117 -6.43 -10.12 8.46
CA ASP A 117 -5.37 -9.73 9.40
C ASP A 117 -4.08 -9.25 8.73
N VAL A 118 -3.95 -9.39 7.40
CA VAL A 118 -2.76 -9.02 6.63
C VAL A 118 -3.00 -7.79 5.76
N GLN A 119 -3.88 -7.91 4.76
CA GLN A 119 -4.25 -6.84 3.82
C GLN A 119 -3.05 -6.09 3.19
N ILE A 120 -2.20 -6.82 2.48
CA ILE A 120 -0.99 -6.28 1.83
C ILE A 120 -1.05 -6.51 0.31
N ILE A 121 -0.50 -5.55 -0.44
CA ILE A 121 -0.22 -5.64 -1.88
C ILE A 121 1.29 -5.61 -2.05
N ALA A 122 1.85 -6.59 -2.75
CA ALA A 122 3.24 -6.59 -3.19
C ALA A 122 3.28 -6.31 -4.70
N VAL A 123 4.05 -5.31 -5.14
CA VAL A 123 4.16 -4.94 -6.56
C VAL A 123 5.59 -5.14 -7.05
N SER A 124 5.79 -6.00 -8.05
CA SER A 124 7.10 -6.22 -8.64
C SER A 124 7.62 -4.96 -9.35
N ARG A 125 8.91 -4.68 -9.24
CA ARG A 125 9.55 -3.55 -9.88
C ARG A 125 9.88 -3.86 -11.34
N ASN A 126 9.30 -3.08 -12.25
CA ASN A 126 9.70 -3.05 -13.65
C ASN A 126 9.62 -1.62 -14.20
N ILE A 127 10.75 -0.91 -14.18
CA ILE A 127 10.83 0.48 -14.63
C ILE A 127 10.49 0.68 -16.12
N ARG A 128 10.55 -0.40 -16.92
CA ARG A 128 10.13 -0.35 -18.33
C ARG A 128 8.60 -0.27 -18.43
N ALA A 129 7.87 -0.85 -17.48
CA ALA A 129 6.40 -0.79 -17.42
C ALA A 129 5.89 0.45 -16.67
N PHE A 130 6.29 0.62 -15.41
CA PHE A 130 5.82 1.70 -14.55
C PHE A 130 6.99 2.34 -13.84
N SER A 131 6.94 3.64 -13.56
CA SER A 131 8.05 4.36 -12.94
C SER A 131 8.37 3.90 -11.52
N SER A 132 7.37 3.36 -10.80
CA SER A 132 7.48 2.77 -9.47
C SER A 132 6.28 1.88 -9.18
N GLY A 133 6.38 1.01 -8.18
CA GLY A 133 5.24 0.25 -7.67
C GLY A 133 4.15 1.14 -7.09
N ALA A 134 4.51 2.30 -6.52
CA ALA A 134 3.53 3.28 -6.04
C ALA A 134 2.56 3.79 -7.14
N VAL A 135 2.99 3.85 -8.41
CA VAL A 135 2.09 4.17 -9.53
C VAL A 135 1.06 3.07 -9.72
N VAL A 136 1.50 1.80 -9.65
CA VAL A 136 0.61 0.63 -9.80
C VAL A 136 -0.35 0.56 -8.61
N ALA A 137 0.13 0.75 -7.38
CA ALA A 137 -0.68 0.81 -6.18
C ALA A 137 -1.77 1.89 -6.29
N LYS A 138 -1.43 3.08 -6.83
CA LYS A 138 -2.41 4.14 -7.09
C LYS A 138 -3.44 3.75 -8.15
N ILE A 139 -3.04 3.08 -9.22
CA ILE A 139 -3.96 2.57 -10.26
C ILE A 139 -4.96 1.59 -9.64
N LEU A 140 -4.47 0.65 -8.81
CA LEU A 140 -5.32 -0.29 -8.09
C LEU A 140 -6.27 0.47 -7.13
N GLN A 141 -5.76 1.44 -6.38
CA GLN A 141 -6.55 2.24 -5.45
C GLN A 141 -7.72 2.96 -6.14
N GLU A 142 -7.44 3.67 -7.23
CA GLU A 142 -8.44 4.46 -7.95
C GLU A 142 -9.52 3.56 -8.60
N ASN A 143 -9.11 2.46 -9.22
CA ASN A 143 -10.03 1.60 -9.98
C ASN A 143 -10.85 0.69 -9.05
N LEU A 144 -10.22 0.00 -8.09
CA LEU A 144 -10.92 -0.86 -7.13
C LEU A 144 -11.74 -0.03 -6.15
N GLY A 145 -11.22 1.13 -5.70
CA GLY A 145 -11.94 2.03 -4.82
C GLY A 145 -13.25 2.54 -5.41
N ARG A 146 -13.29 2.83 -6.72
CA ARG A 146 -14.52 3.23 -7.41
C ARG A 146 -15.60 2.15 -7.39
N ILE A 147 -15.21 0.87 -7.50
CA ILE A 147 -16.15 -0.26 -7.41
C ILE A 147 -16.58 -0.47 -5.96
N LEU A 148 -15.64 -0.44 -5.02
CA LEU A 148 -15.90 -0.65 -3.59
C LEU A 148 -16.81 0.41 -2.98
N GLN A 149 -16.84 1.63 -3.52
CA GLN A 149 -17.81 2.67 -3.10
C GLN A 149 -19.26 2.21 -3.25
N ARG A 150 -19.57 1.36 -4.23
CA ARG A 150 -20.92 0.78 -4.42
C ARG A 150 -21.30 -0.21 -3.33
N TYR A 151 -20.30 -0.69 -2.58
CA TYR A 151 -20.45 -1.56 -1.42
C TYR A 151 -20.24 -0.80 -0.11
N LEU A 152 -20.33 0.55 -0.14
CA LEU A 152 -20.12 1.43 1.00
C LEU A 152 -18.71 1.32 1.62
N LEU A 153 -17.74 0.86 0.86
CA LEU A 153 -16.34 0.73 1.29
C LEU A 153 -15.44 1.73 0.54
N SER A 154 -14.55 2.35 1.28
CA SER A 154 -13.40 3.05 0.74
C SER A 154 -12.20 2.11 0.70
N PHE A 155 -11.30 2.35 -0.24
CA PHE A 155 -10.08 1.57 -0.45
C PHE A 155 -8.90 2.54 -0.46
N GLN A 156 -8.03 2.38 0.54
CA GLN A 156 -6.81 3.19 0.70
C GLN A 156 -5.61 2.26 0.62
N VAL A 157 -4.57 2.67 -0.08
CA VAL A 157 -3.35 1.89 -0.29
C VAL A 157 -2.17 2.80 0.01
N ASP A 158 -1.37 2.41 1.01
CA ASP A 158 -0.27 3.19 1.51
C ASP A 158 1.02 2.37 1.52
N ALA A 159 2.15 3.01 1.22
CA ALA A 159 3.44 2.35 1.20
C ALA A 159 3.84 1.92 2.62
N LEU A 160 4.36 0.70 2.76
CA LEU A 160 5.07 0.29 3.96
C LEU A 160 6.51 0.81 3.87
N PHE A 161 7.07 1.27 4.98
CA PHE A 161 8.45 1.77 5.03
C PHE A 161 9.24 1.03 6.12
N GLU A 162 10.57 1.11 6.04
CA GLU A 162 11.45 0.55 7.07
C GLU A 162 11.57 1.48 8.27
N LYS A 163 11.38 0.95 9.49
CA LYS A 163 11.49 1.75 10.74
C LYS A 163 12.86 2.43 10.85
N SER A 164 13.91 1.74 10.38
CA SER A 164 15.28 2.25 10.34
C SER A 164 15.43 3.50 9.48
N GLU A 165 14.62 3.68 8.43
CA GLU A 165 14.62 4.87 7.58
C GLU A 165 14.31 6.13 8.40
N PHE A 166 13.26 6.08 9.23
CA PHE A 166 12.92 7.20 10.09
C PHE A 166 14.09 7.55 11.03
N TRP A 167 14.69 6.54 11.66
CA TRP A 167 15.81 6.75 12.58
C TRP A 167 17.07 7.26 11.88
N HIS A 168 17.32 6.82 10.63
CA HIS A 168 18.37 7.36 9.78
C HIS A 168 18.14 8.84 9.49
N LEU A 169 16.93 9.23 9.10
CA LEU A 169 16.56 10.64 8.88
C LEU A 169 16.70 11.48 10.17
N VAL A 170 16.38 10.91 11.33
CA VAL A 170 16.56 11.59 12.62
C VAL A 170 18.03 11.88 12.90
N GLU A 171 18.93 10.94 12.63
CA GLU A 171 20.37 11.13 12.83
C GLU A 171 20.97 12.06 11.75
N GLU A 172 20.56 11.93 10.48
CA GLU A 172 20.99 12.80 9.37
C GLU A 172 20.67 14.28 9.65
N TYR A 173 19.48 14.56 10.22
CA TYR A 173 19.01 15.92 10.51
C TYR A 173 19.02 16.28 12.00
N LYS A 174 19.90 15.63 12.77
CA LYS A 174 20.04 15.88 14.20
C LYS A 174 20.16 17.37 14.53
N ASN A 175 19.44 17.81 15.57
CA ASN A 175 19.35 19.21 16.02
C ASN A 175 18.81 20.21 14.98
N ARG A 176 18.21 19.73 13.88
CA ARG A 176 17.61 20.58 12.84
C ARG A 176 16.14 20.29 12.59
N ILE A 177 15.59 19.23 13.17
CA ILE A 177 14.18 18.87 13.02
C ILE A 177 13.34 19.82 13.87
N ILE A 178 12.40 20.54 13.24
CA ILE A 178 11.53 21.51 13.91
C ILE A 178 10.08 21.02 14.04
N SER A 179 9.71 20.00 13.27
CA SER A 179 8.38 19.39 13.34
C SER A 179 8.46 17.95 12.87
N VAL A 180 7.74 17.07 13.55
CA VAL A 180 7.47 15.70 13.09
C VAL A 180 5.98 15.44 13.18
N ASN A 181 5.41 14.90 12.10
CA ASN A 181 4.00 14.57 11.99
C ASN A 181 3.88 13.08 11.65
N PHE A 182 3.33 12.32 12.59
CA PHE A 182 2.99 10.91 12.41
C PHE A 182 1.56 10.81 11.89
N GLU A 183 1.38 10.19 10.74
CA GLU A 183 0.07 9.85 10.20
C GLU A 183 -0.33 8.44 10.67
N LEU A 184 -1.30 8.38 11.57
CA LEU A 184 -1.81 7.14 12.15
C LEU A 184 -3.12 6.79 11.47
N ILE A 185 -3.13 5.71 10.69
CA ILE A 185 -4.33 5.24 9.98
C ILE A 185 -4.98 4.09 10.76
N SER A 186 -6.31 4.13 10.94
CA SER A 186 -7.04 3.22 11.85
C SER A 186 -8.19 2.47 11.15
N PRO A 187 -7.96 1.21 10.72
CA PRO A 187 -9.05 0.22 10.71
C PRO A 187 -8.69 -1.28 10.79
N ASN A 188 -7.42 -1.67 10.77
CA ASN A 188 -6.97 -3.07 10.84
C ASN A 188 -6.22 -3.33 12.15
N MET A 189 -6.87 -2.98 13.27
CA MET A 189 -6.21 -2.79 14.56
C MET A 189 -5.81 -4.08 15.29
N ALA A 190 -6.29 -5.26 14.87
CA ALA A 190 -6.15 -6.49 15.67
C ALA A 190 -4.69 -6.88 15.99
N ASN A 191 -3.73 -6.51 15.12
CA ASN A 191 -2.33 -6.90 15.27
C ASN A 191 -1.37 -5.72 15.58
N ILE A 192 -1.62 -4.51 15.07
CA ILE A 192 -0.69 -3.36 15.19
C ILE A 192 -0.93 -2.46 16.42
N SER A 193 -2.09 -2.55 17.08
CA SER A 193 -2.41 -1.66 18.22
C SER A 193 -1.78 -2.10 19.54
N LYS A 194 -1.28 -3.34 19.65
CA LYS A 194 -0.75 -3.90 20.91
C LYS A 194 0.47 -3.15 21.47
N GLY A 195 1.18 -2.40 20.62
CA GLY A 195 2.36 -1.62 20.99
C GLY A 195 2.13 -0.11 21.15
N LEU A 196 0.96 0.42 20.78
CA LEU A 196 0.71 1.86 20.79
C LEU A 196 0.11 2.32 22.12
N GLU A 197 0.74 3.31 22.76
CA GLU A 197 0.25 3.89 24.03
C GLU A 197 -1.08 4.66 23.87
N LEU A 198 -1.45 5.02 22.64
CA LEU A 198 -2.67 5.75 22.31
C LEU A 198 -3.81 4.80 21.92
N ASP A 199 -4.99 4.95 22.54
CA ASP A 199 -6.19 4.16 22.23
C ASP A 199 -6.90 4.66 20.95
N LEU A 200 -6.25 4.41 19.81
CA LEU A 200 -6.80 4.72 18.49
C LEU A 200 -8.08 3.92 18.17
N ALA A 201 -8.26 2.76 18.79
CA ALA A 201 -9.43 1.93 18.59
C ALA A 201 -10.68 2.62 19.13
N ARG A 202 -10.59 3.13 20.36
CA ARG A 202 -11.64 3.95 20.95
C ARG A 202 -11.84 5.25 20.19
N LEU A 203 -10.76 5.93 19.78
CA LEU A 203 -10.87 7.16 18.98
C LEU A 203 -11.65 6.91 17.68
N ASN A 204 -11.37 5.82 16.97
CA ASN A 204 -12.11 5.44 15.75
C ASN A 204 -13.57 5.11 16.05
N ALA A 205 -13.83 4.31 17.10
CA ALA A 205 -15.18 3.94 17.51
C ALA A 205 -16.03 5.16 17.86
N ASP A 206 -15.47 6.12 18.59
CA ASP A 206 -16.19 7.31 19.05
C ASP A 206 -16.38 8.32 17.92
N THR A 207 -15.34 8.59 17.11
CA THR A 207 -15.30 9.75 16.19
C THR A 207 -15.39 9.43 14.69
N ASN A 208 -15.26 8.16 14.30
CA ASN A 208 -15.11 7.73 12.91
C ASN A 208 -13.82 8.26 12.25
N SER A 209 -12.83 8.67 13.04
CA SER A 209 -11.54 9.09 12.52
C SER A 209 -10.80 7.90 11.93
N HIS A 210 -10.66 7.91 10.60
CA HIS A 210 -9.88 6.91 9.86
C HIS A 210 -8.39 7.27 9.77
N ARG A 211 -8.06 8.56 9.94
CA ARG A 211 -6.71 9.11 9.88
C ARG A 211 -6.53 10.13 11.00
N THR A 212 -5.47 9.97 11.79
CA THR A 212 -5.10 10.85 12.89
C THR A 212 -3.68 11.35 12.68
N ASP A 213 -3.50 12.67 12.61
CA ASP A 213 -2.18 13.29 12.51
C ASP A 213 -1.69 13.69 13.91
N PHE A 214 -0.63 13.04 14.41
CA PHE A 214 0.03 13.37 15.67
C PHE A 214 1.27 14.21 15.40
N ARG A 215 1.22 15.49 15.76
CA ARG A 215 2.27 16.46 15.42
C ARG A 215 3.02 16.99 16.64
N LEU A 216 4.33 16.85 16.60
CA LEU A 216 5.27 17.49 17.53
C LEU A 216 5.90 18.69 16.82
N ASN A 217 6.03 19.81 17.52
CA ASN A 217 6.70 21.02 17.03
C ASN A 217 7.67 21.53 18.08
N SER A 218 8.83 22.02 17.65
CA SER A 218 9.73 22.76 18.53
C SER A 218 9.24 24.19 18.71
N LEU A 219 9.79 24.86 19.72
CA LEU A 219 9.65 26.30 19.87
C LEU A 219 10.41 27.01 18.75
N GLU A 220 10.03 28.26 18.48
CA GLU A 220 10.71 29.07 17.48
C GLU A 220 12.22 29.19 17.80
N GLY A 221 13.05 28.92 16.80
CA GLY A 221 14.50 28.95 16.93
C GLY A 221 15.15 27.66 17.45
N SER A 222 14.40 26.75 18.08
CA SER A 222 14.91 25.47 18.62
C SER A 222 14.54 24.27 17.74
N ALA A 223 15.13 23.11 18.05
CA ALA A 223 14.86 21.83 17.40
C ALA A 223 14.20 20.86 18.39
N LEU A 224 13.51 19.85 17.86
CA LEU A 224 12.97 18.74 18.62
C LEU A 224 14.09 17.80 19.07
N GLU A 225 13.98 17.31 20.30
CA GLU A 225 14.78 16.20 20.80
C GLU A 225 14.05 14.89 20.52
N ILE A 226 14.47 14.20 19.46
CA ILE A 226 13.88 12.93 19.02
C ILE A 226 14.88 11.82 19.36
N ASN A 227 14.43 10.87 20.17
CA ASN A 227 15.30 9.82 20.69
C ASN A 227 14.62 8.46 20.56
N GLN A 228 15.34 7.50 19.98
CA GLN A 228 14.88 6.12 19.81
C GLN A 228 14.59 5.42 21.14
N ARG A 229 15.16 5.87 22.26
CA ARG A 229 14.85 5.33 23.59
C ARG A 229 13.53 5.81 24.18
N ASN A 230 12.84 6.76 23.53
CA ASN A 230 11.53 7.22 23.99
C ASN A 230 10.44 6.20 23.60
N PRO A 231 9.75 5.56 24.56
CA PRO A 231 8.76 4.52 24.26
C PRO A 231 7.60 4.99 23.39
N LEU A 232 7.08 6.19 23.65
CA LEU A 232 6.00 6.78 22.84
C LEU A 232 6.43 7.00 21.40
N LEU A 233 7.61 7.60 21.16
CA LEU A 233 8.10 7.81 19.79
C LEU A 233 8.34 6.49 19.06
N ASN A 234 8.90 5.49 19.74
CA ASN A 234 9.13 4.18 19.14
C ASN A 234 7.80 3.52 18.76
N SER A 235 6.80 3.54 19.65
CA SER A 235 5.47 3.01 19.35
C SER A 235 4.77 3.72 18.17
N LEU A 236 4.94 5.04 18.02
CA LEU A 236 4.40 5.81 16.90
C LEU A 236 5.09 5.45 15.57
N VAL A 237 6.41 5.25 15.60
CA VAL A 237 7.19 4.80 14.42
C VAL A 237 6.79 3.39 14.03
N ASP A 238 6.73 2.49 15.01
CA ASP A 238 6.28 1.10 14.82
C ASP A 238 4.92 1.07 14.15
N TYR A 239 3.95 1.75 14.76
CA TYR A 239 2.59 1.83 14.25
C TYR A 239 2.51 2.40 12.83
N SER A 240 3.21 3.50 12.56
CA SER A 240 3.16 4.15 11.24
C SER A 240 3.79 3.25 10.15
N SER A 241 4.90 2.58 10.47
CA SER A 241 5.62 1.71 9.52
C SER A 241 4.85 0.44 9.14
N GLU A 242 4.05 -0.08 10.06
CA GLU A 242 3.26 -1.31 9.85
C GLU A 242 1.83 -1.02 9.41
N GLY A 243 1.27 0.13 9.81
CA GLY A 243 -0.11 0.52 9.56
C GLY A 243 -0.38 1.12 8.18
N GLY A 244 0.66 1.41 7.40
CA GLY A 244 0.56 2.18 6.15
C GLY A 244 0.47 3.68 6.38
N GLY A 245 1.07 4.20 7.46
CA GLY A 245 1.16 5.63 7.73
C GLY A 245 2.36 6.29 7.04
N ASP A 246 2.43 7.62 7.09
CA ASP A 246 3.59 8.42 6.69
C ASP A 246 4.15 9.17 7.91
N ILE A 247 5.47 9.36 7.93
CA ILE A 247 6.11 10.25 8.91
C ILE A 247 6.75 11.40 8.14
N ALA A 248 6.23 12.60 8.39
CA ALA A 248 6.71 13.82 7.75
C ALA A 248 7.59 14.65 8.69
N LEU A 249 8.80 14.97 8.26
CA LEU A 249 9.76 15.81 8.98
C LEU A 249 9.90 17.19 8.30
N LYS A 250 9.84 18.25 9.10
CA LYS A 250 10.26 19.60 8.69
C LYS A 250 11.62 19.91 9.30
N ILE A 251 12.55 20.35 8.45
CA ILE A 251 13.94 20.63 8.84
C ILE A 251 14.21 22.13 8.73
N LYS A 252 14.87 22.70 9.72
CA LYS A 252 15.33 24.10 9.72
C LYS A 252 16.22 24.37 8.51
N GLY A 253 15.83 25.37 7.72
CA GLY A 253 16.55 25.79 6.50
C GLY A 253 16.25 24.95 5.25
N VAL A 254 15.40 23.91 5.34
CA VAL A 254 14.99 23.10 4.17
C VAL A 254 13.56 23.45 3.81
N ARG A 255 13.32 23.84 2.56
CA ARG A 255 11.97 24.20 2.08
C ARG A 255 11.06 22.98 1.87
N LYS A 256 11.65 21.82 1.58
CA LYS A 256 10.92 20.58 1.31
C LYS A 256 10.62 19.82 2.61
N ILE A 257 9.43 19.23 2.69
CA ILE A 257 9.07 18.25 3.74
C ILE A 257 9.66 16.89 3.35
N ILE A 258 10.36 16.25 4.27
CA ILE A 258 10.93 14.91 4.10
C ILE A 258 9.91 13.90 4.61
N ARG A 259 9.73 12.77 3.93
CA ARG A 259 8.69 11.78 4.20
C ARG A 259 9.22 10.37 4.11
N THR A 260 8.84 9.52 5.07
CA THR A 260 9.22 8.10 5.05
C THR A 260 8.51 7.31 3.94
N SER A 261 7.30 7.72 3.53
CA SER A 261 6.58 7.14 2.37
C SER A 261 7.34 7.20 1.03
N THR A 262 8.43 7.95 0.95
CA THR A 262 9.31 7.96 -0.24
C THR A 262 10.29 6.78 -0.29
N SER A 263 10.51 6.11 0.83
CA SER A 263 11.34 4.90 0.96
C SER A 263 10.41 3.71 1.20
N VAL A 264 9.98 3.07 0.11
CA VAL A 264 9.07 1.93 0.17
C VAL A 264 9.85 0.68 0.55
N ARG A 265 9.32 -0.13 1.47
CA ARG A 265 9.88 -1.44 1.84
C ARG A 265 9.95 -2.32 0.60
N GLU A 266 11.17 -2.75 0.27
CA GLU A 266 11.46 -3.64 -0.86
C GLU A 266 11.90 -5.02 -0.38
N ILE A 267 11.44 -6.07 -1.05
CA ILE A 267 11.88 -7.45 -0.80
C ILE A 267 12.29 -8.09 -2.11
N SER A 268 13.40 -8.83 -2.09
CA SER A 268 14.04 -9.39 -3.27
C SER A 268 13.93 -10.90 -3.25
N ILE A 269 13.54 -11.51 -4.36
CA ILE A 269 13.29 -12.95 -4.45
C ILE A 269 13.95 -13.52 -5.70
N ASP A 270 14.65 -14.63 -5.55
CA ASP A 270 15.22 -15.38 -6.67
C ASP A 270 14.10 -16.06 -7.48
N GLU A 271 14.00 -15.70 -8.76
CA GLU A 271 13.07 -16.18 -9.80
C GLU A 271 11.74 -16.84 -9.34
N LEU A 272 10.67 -16.05 -9.33
CA LEU A 272 9.28 -16.52 -9.35
C LEU A 272 8.76 -16.48 -10.80
N SER A 273 8.66 -17.63 -11.46
CA SER A 273 7.78 -17.72 -12.63
C SER A 273 6.33 -17.62 -12.15
N THR A 274 5.47 -16.87 -12.85
CA THR A 274 4.04 -16.76 -12.47
C THR A 274 3.34 -18.11 -12.40
N GLN A 275 3.86 -19.12 -13.12
CA GLN A 275 3.42 -20.53 -13.05
C GLN A 275 3.77 -21.26 -11.74
N ASN A 276 4.60 -20.68 -10.87
CA ASN A 276 5.07 -21.28 -9.61
C ASN A 276 4.62 -20.48 -8.36
N LEU A 277 3.66 -19.56 -8.49
CA LEU A 277 3.08 -18.81 -7.35
C LEU A 277 1.95 -19.61 -6.70
N THR A 278 2.26 -20.79 -6.14
CA THR A 278 1.26 -21.59 -5.39
C THR A 278 0.89 -20.90 -4.07
N PRO A 279 -0.28 -21.20 -3.48
CA PRO A 279 -0.67 -20.68 -2.16
C PRO A 279 0.40 -20.86 -1.08
N GLU A 280 1.08 -22.02 -1.04
CA GLU A 280 2.13 -22.29 -0.04
C GLU A 280 3.35 -21.40 -0.24
N ARG A 281 3.74 -21.15 -1.50
CA ARG A 281 4.85 -20.24 -1.81
C ARG A 281 4.49 -18.79 -1.52
N LEU A 282 3.24 -18.39 -1.76
CA LEU A 282 2.72 -17.07 -1.40
C LEU A 282 2.70 -16.88 0.12
N GLU A 283 2.31 -17.91 0.88
CA GLU A 283 2.42 -17.89 2.33
C GLU A 283 3.85 -17.72 2.81
N TRP A 284 4.77 -18.56 2.33
CA TRP A 284 6.20 -18.45 2.67
C TRP A 284 6.76 -17.06 2.33
N LEU A 285 6.41 -16.53 1.15
CA LEU A 285 6.85 -15.22 0.67
C LEU A 285 6.39 -14.11 1.60
N PHE A 286 5.13 -14.13 2.04
CA PHE A 286 4.60 -13.14 2.99
C PHE A 286 5.05 -13.36 4.43
N GLU A 287 5.53 -14.56 4.80
CA GLU A 287 6.25 -14.75 6.07
C GLU A 287 7.58 -14.03 6.08
N GLN A 288 8.27 -13.94 4.93
CA GLN A 288 9.50 -13.14 4.80
C GLN A 288 9.24 -11.63 4.90
N PHE A 289 7.97 -11.20 4.88
CA PHE A 289 7.58 -9.78 4.94
C PHE A 289 7.40 -9.26 6.39
N LYS A 290 7.34 -10.17 7.37
CA LYS A 290 7.18 -9.88 8.81
C LYS A 290 8.52 -9.61 9.47
#